data_AF-A0A364K4H2-F1
#
_entry.id   AF-A0A364K4H2-F1
#
_cell.length_a   1.000
_cell.length_b   1.000
_cell.length_c   1.000
_cell.angle_alpha   90.00
_cell.angle_beta   90.00
_cell.angle_gamma   90.00
#
_symmetry.space_group_name_H-M   'P 1'
#
loop_
_entity.id
_entity.type
_entity.pdbx_description
1 polymer ?
#
loop_
_entity_poly.entity_id
_entity_poly.type
_entity_poly.pdbx_seq_one_letter_code
_entity_poly.pdbx_strand_id
1 'polypeptide(L)'
;MRRISQKSAVCIIIVQVICLMILVSCTNIEEKPKDPSKQVSLEDKRVSYTKKNPPTIDGVITDIDQHIIVVEGKMGTSKSKGHISLNKNTEYLVFDGKEYKKGKQSDLQKGFRVKVWSVGEILESYPFQTTAKYVVYEKVQP
;
A
#
# COMPACT_ATOMS: atom_id res chain seq x y z
N MET A 1 27.26 49.09 0.22
CA MET A 1 26.26 49.19 -0.87
C MET A 1 26.84 48.59 -2.15
N ARG A 2 26.40 47.41 -2.57
CA ARG A 2 26.87 46.75 -3.82
C ARG A 2 25.96 47.19 -4.97
N ARG A 3 26.50 47.96 -5.93
CA ARG A 3 25.80 48.31 -7.17
C ARG A 3 25.78 47.08 -8.08
N ILE A 4 24.66 46.37 -8.11
CA ILE A 4 24.45 45.25 -9.03
C ILE A 4 24.36 45.85 -10.44
N SER A 5 25.26 45.42 -11.31
CA SER A 5 25.34 45.86 -12.71
C SER A 5 24.06 45.50 -13.44
N GLN A 6 23.40 46.48 -14.06
CA GLN A 6 22.11 46.33 -14.77
C GLN A 6 22.13 45.21 -15.82
N LYS A 7 23.30 44.85 -16.36
CA LYS A 7 23.45 43.76 -17.34
C LYS A 7 23.17 42.37 -16.74
N SER A 8 23.42 42.16 -15.45
CA SER A 8 23.22 40.87 -14.78
C SER A 8 21.75 40.58 -14.46
N ALA A 9 20.93 41.62 -14.27
CA ALA A 9 19.51 41.45 -13.96
C ALA A 9 18.71 40.91 -15.16
N VAL A 10 19.10 41.29 -16.39
CA VAL A 10 18.38 40.88 -17.61
C VAL A 10 18.56 39.39 -17.92
N CYS A 11 19.74 38.82 -17.66
CA CYS A 11 19.98 37.38 -17.87
C CYS A 11 19.14 36.48 -16.93
N ILE A 12 18.94 36.88 -15.67
CA ILE A 12 18.21 36.07 -14.69
C ILE A 12 16.73 35.95 -15.06
N ILE A 13 16.14 37.03 -15.57
CA ILE A 13 14.73 37.06 -15.97
C ILE A 13 14.48 36.14 -17.18
N ILE A 14 15.40 36.13 -18.17
CA ILE A 14 15.26 35.28 -19.36
C ILE A 14 15.32 33.78 -18.99
N VAL A 15 16.21 33.39 -18.07
CA VAL A 15 16.33 31.99 -17.63
C VAL A 15 15.07 31.53 -16.87
N GLN A 16 14.48 32.39 -16.03
CA GLN A 16 13.23 32.05 -15.33
C GLN A 16 12.04 31.88 -16.27
N VAL A 17 11.90 32.73 -17.29
CA VAL A 17 10.78 32.64 -18.25
C VAL A 17 10.88 31.37 -19.10
N ILE A 18 12.09 30.98 -19.53
CA ILE A 18 12.30 29.73 -20.27
C ILE A 18 12.02 28.51 -19.39
N CYS A 19 12.42 28.54 -18.12
CA CYS A 19 12.17 27.44 -17.18
C CYS A 19 10.67 27.28 -16.88
N LEU A 20 9.91 28.38 -16.81
CA LEU A 20 8.46 28.35 -16.65
C LEU A 20 7.75 27.74 -17.86
N MET A 21 8.23 27.99 -19.08
CA MET A 21 7.59 27.43 -20.29
C MET A 21 7.80 25.92 -20.43
N ILE A 22 8.95 25.38 -20.01
CA ILE A 22 9.20 23.92 -20.05
C ILE A 22 8.27 23.17 -19.07
N LEU A 23 7.91 23.79 -17.95
CA LEU A 23 7.01 23.17 -16.96
C LEU A 23 5.54 23.10 -17.44
N VAL A 24 5.12 23.95 -18.37
CA VAL A 24 3.73 23.98 -18.86
C VAL A 24 3.47 22.89 -19.92
N SER A 25 4.49 22.36 -20.60
CA SER A 25 4.32 21.36 -21.66
C SER A 25 4.15 19.91 -21.18
N CYS A 26 4.21 19.64 -19.87
CA CYS A 26 4.21 18.26 -19.35
C CYS A 26 2.85 17.74 -18.83
N THR A 27 1.75 18.47 -18.92
CA THR A 27 0.48 18.08 -18.25
C THR A 27 -0.65 17.65 -19.19
N ASN A 28 -0.34 16.96 -20.30
CA ASN A 28 -1.39 16.33 -21.12
C ASN A 28 -1.10 14.84 -21.30
N ILE A 29 -1.19 14.10 -20.20
CA ILE A 29 -1.30 12.64 -20.24
C ILE A 29 -2.77 12.33 -20.43
N GLU A 30 -3.15 12.07 -21.67
CA GLU A 30 -4.48 11.64 -22.08
C GLU A 30 -4.67 10.20 -21.59
N GLU A 31 -5.15 10.03 -20.35
CA GLU A 31 -5.47 8.73 -19.81
C GLU A 31 -6.66 8.13 -20.59
N LYS A 32 -6.38 7.10 -21.40
CA LYS A 32 -7.43 6.37 -22.12
C LYS A 32 -8.49 5.86 -21.12
N PRO A 33 -9.79 6.02 -21.41
CA PRO A 33 -10.86 5.59 -20.52
C PRO A 33 -10.78 4.08 -20.31
N LYS A 34 -10.52 3.69 -19.06
CA LYS A 34 -10.39 2.30 -18.64
C LYS A 34 -11.80 1.72 -18.48
N ASP A 35 -12.17 0.80 -19.37
CA ASP A 35 -13.47 0.12 -19.40
C ASP A 35 -13.88 -0.38 -17.99
N PRO A 36 -14.97 0.17 -17.41
CA PRO A 36 -15.40 -0.17 -16.06
C PRO A 36 -15.91 -1.61 -15.93
N SER A 37 -16.29 -2.28 -17.02
CA SER A 37 -16.84 -3.64 -16.98
C SER A 37 -15.82 -4.68 -16.51
N LYS A 38 -14.52 -4.44 -16.72
CA LYS A 38 -13.46 -5.40 -16.39
C LYS A 38 -12.99 -5.32 -14.93
N GLN A 39 -13.26 -4.22 -14.23
CA GLN A 39 -12.83 -4.03 -12.84
C GLN A 39 -13.69 -4.82 -11.85
N VAL A 40 -15.00 -4.90 -12.10
CA VAL A 40 -15.97 -5.61 -11.26
C VAL A 40 -15.59 -7.10 -11.10
N SER A 41 -15.15 -7.75 -12.19
CA SER A 41 -14.82 -9.18 -12.17
C SER A 41 -13.62 -9.56 -11.29
N LEU A 42 -12.66 -8.65 -11.08
CA LEU A 42 -11.44 -8.96 -10.31
C LEU A 42 -11.65 -8.79 -8.80
N GLU A 43 -12.43 -7.78 -8.40
CA GLU A 43 -12.75 -7.55 -6.99
C GLU A 43 -13.57 -8.72 -6.42
N ASP A 44 -14.56 -9.20 -7.18
CA ASP A 44 -15.36 -10.37 -6.80
C ASP A 44 -14.52 -11.63 -6.58
N LYS A 45 -13.53 -11.88 -7.44
CA LYS A 45 -12.65 -13.06 -7.31
C LYS A 45 -11.78 -12.99 -6.04
N ARG A 46 -11.26 -11.81 -5.70
CA ARG A 46 -10.42 -11.59 -4.50
C ARG A 46 -11.20 -11.79 -3.22
N VAL A 47 -12.40 -11.20 -3.16
CA VAL A 47 -13.33 -11.36 -2.04
C VAL A 47 -13.79 -12.82 -1.92
N SER A 48 -14.02 -13.50 -3.05
CA SER A 48 -14.37 -14.92 -3.04
C SER A 48 -13.27 -15.79 -2.42
N TYR A 49 -11.99 -15.53 -2.76
CA TYR A 49 -10.87 -16.30 -2.20
C TYR A 49 -10.75 -16.16 -0.68
N THR A 50 -10.82 -14.92 -0.17
CA THR A 50 -10.71 -14.63 1.26
C THR A 50 -11.89 -15.17 2.08
N LYS A 51 -13.07 -15.31 1.46
CA LYS A 51 -14.23 -15.98 2.09
C LYS A 51 -14.10 -17.50 2.17
N LYS A 52 -13.44 -18.12 1.19
CA LYS A 52 -13.34 -19.59 1.07
C LYS A 52 -12.19 -20.20 1.87
N ASN A 53 -11.11 -19.45 2.08
CA ASN A 53 -9.91 -19.95 2.74
C ASN A 53 -9.70 -19.22 4.07
N PRO A 54 -9.36 -19.92 5.16
CA PRO A 54 -9.00 -19.25 6.40
C PRO A 54 -7.69 -18.46 6.23
N PRO A 55 -7.52 -17.33 6.95
CA PRO A 55 -6.26 -16.60 6.93
C PRO A 55 -5.14 -17.43 7.57
N THR A 56 -3.91 -17.20 7.12
CA THR A 56 -2.70 -17.76 7.72
C THR A 56 -2.49 -17.22 9.14
N ILE A 57 -2.80 -15.94 9.37
CA ILE A 57 -2.81 -15.30 10.69
C ILE A 57 -3.90 -14.23 10.74
N ASP A 58 -4.65 -14.19 11.85
CA ASP A 58 -5.61 -13.15 12.23
C ASP A 58 -5.09 -12.54 13.54
N GLY A 59 -4.77 -11.25 13.52
CA GLY A 59 -4.03 -10.62 14.60
C GLY A 59 -3.98 -9.10 14.50
N VAL A 60 -3.03 -8.51 15.24
CA VAL A 60 -2.80 -7.06 15.29
C VAL A 60 -1.40 -6.75 14.78
N ILE A 61 -1.27 -5.70 13.97
CA ILE A 61 0.05 -5.20 13.57
C ILE A 61 0.75 -4.59 14.79
N THR A 62 1.88 -5.16 15.18
CA THR A 62 2.72 -4.67 16.28
C THR A 62 3.90 -3.85 15.77
N ASP A 63 4.39 -4.17 14.57
CA ASP A 63 5.49 -3.44 13.94
C ASP A 63 5.37 -3.39 12.42
N ILE A 64 5.95 -2.35 11.82
CA ILE A 64 6.00 -2.13 10.37
C ILE A 64 7.39 -1.62 10.03
N ASP A 65 8.09 -2.34 9.16
CA ASP A 65 9.38 -1.93 8.62
C ASP A 65 9.38 -2.11 7.10
N GLN A 66 9.30 -1.02 6.35
CA GLN A 66 9.29 -0.98 4.88
C GLN A 66 8.36 -2.03 4.24
N HIS A 67 8.91 -3.21 3.95
CA HIS A 67 8.27 -4.35 3.28
C HIS A 67 7.95 -5.51 4.22
N ILE A 68 8.01 -5.33 5.53
CA ILE A 68 7.72 -6.34 6.53
C ILE A 68 6.73 -5.78 7.54
N ILE A 69 5.73 -6.59 7.88
CA ILE A 69 4.85 -6.32 9.02
C ILE A 69 4.97 -7.45 10.04
N VAL A 70 4.97 -7.09 11.32
CA VAL A 70 4.95 -8.05 12.42
C VAL A 70 3.53 -8.13 12.94
N VAL A 71 2.92 -9.31 12.82
CA VAL A 71 1.54 -9.55 13.25
C VAL A 71 1.55 -10.46 14.47
N GLU A 72 0.90 -10.01 15.54
CA GLU A 72 0.65 -10.81 16.73
C GLU A 72 -0.75 -11.41 16.63
N GLY A 73 -0.80 -12.75 16.54
CA GLY A 73 -2.02 -13.52 16.34
C GLY A 73 -2.93 -13.48 17.57
N LYS A 74 -4.23 -13.63 17.34
CA LYS A 74 -5.20 -13.76 18.43
C LYS A 74 -4.89 -14.99 19.29
N MET A 75 -5.00 -14.85 20.61
CA MET A 75 -4.90 -15.99 21.54
C MET A 75 -5.82 -17.13 21.11
N GLY A 76 -5.31 -18.36 21.18
CA GLY A 76 -6.04 -19.58 20.78
C GLY A 76 -6.01 -19.89 19.28
N THR A 77 -5.30 -19.10 18.46
CA THR A 77 -4.99 -19.47 17.07
C THR A 77 -3.67 -20.23 16.99
N SER A 78 -3.48 -21.03 15.93
CA SER A 78 -2.29 -21.88 15.76
C SER A 78 -0.99 -21.10 15.59
N LYS A 79 -1.05 -19.79 15.29
CA LYS A 79 0.12 -18.95 15.08
C LYS A 79 0.05 -17.69 15.91
N SER A 80 0.93 -17.58 16.91
CA SER A 80 0.95 -16.46 17.85
C SER A 80 1.71 -15.24 17.33
N LYS A 81 2.73 -15.39 16.48
CA LYS A 81 3.50 -14.25 15.94
C LYS A 81 4.14 -14.56 14.60
N GLY A 82 4.03 -13.64 13.64
CA GLY A 82 4.56 -13.80 12.29
C GLY A 82 5.26 -12.56 11.75
N HIS A 83 6.40 -12.78 11.08
CA HIS A 83 7.06 -11.82 10.19
C HIS A 83 6.53 -12.03 8.77
N ILE A 84 5.80 -11.04 8.27
CA ILE A 84 5.10 -11.13 7.01
C ILE A 84 5.75 -10.19 6.00
N SER A 85 6.39 -10.77 4.98
CA SER A 85 6.96 -10.02 3.87
C SER A 85 5.86 -9.56 2.89
N LEU A 86 5.92 -8.29 2.52
CA LEU A 86 5.06 -7.59 1.59
C LEU A 86 5.83 -7.33 0.29
N ASN A 87 5.22 -7.65 -0.85
CA ASN A 87 5.84 -7.41 -2.15
C ASN A 87 4.85 -6.77 -3.13
N LYS A 88 5.31 -6.51 -4.35
CA LYS A 88 4.50 -5.88 -5.42
C LYS A 88 3.25 -6.69 -5.81
N ASN A 89 3.20 -7.97 -5.50
CA ASN A 89 2.07 -8.87 -5.78
C ASN A 89 1.14 -9.04 -4.58
N THR A 90 1.47 -8.46 -3.43
CA THR A 90 0.61 -8.42 -2.25
C THR A 90 -0.55 -7.47 -2.53
N GLU A 91 -1.77 -7.98 -2.37
CA GLU A 91 -2.98 -7.19 -2.54
C GLU A 91 -3.54 -6.77 -1.19
N TYR A 92 -3.97 -5.51 -1.10
CA TYR A 92 -4.46 -4.90 0.12
C TYR A 92 -5.96 -4.66 0.02
N LEU A 93 -6.68 -5.05 1.06
CA LEU A 93 -8.13 -4.89 1.18
C LEU A 93 -8.46 -4.22 2.51
N VAL A 94 -9.39 -3.28 2.49
CA VAL A 94 -9.93 -2.64 3.69
C VAL A 94 -11.31 -3.21 3.94
N PHE A 95 -11.57 -3.66 5.16
CA PHE A 95 -12.92 -4.00 5.58
C PHE A 95 -13.47 -2.88 6.46
N ASP A 96 -14.59 -2.28 6.05
CA ASP A 96 -15.26 -1.19 6.77
C ASP A 96 -16.43 -1.66 7.66
N GLY A 97 -16.56 -2.97 7.86
CA GLY A 97 -17.67 -3.59 8.57
C GLY A 97 -18.81 -4.06 7.66
N LYS A 98 -18.87 -3.60 6.41
CA LYS A 98 -19.91 -3.98 5.44
C LYS A 98 -19.32 -4.57 4.17
N GLU A 99 -18.31 -3.91 3.62
CA GLU A 99 -17.75 -4.26 2.32
C GLU A 99 -16.22 -4.26 2.33
N TYR A 100 -15.67 -4.98 1.35
CA TYR A 100 -14.24 -5.00 1.08
C TYR A 100 -13.93 -3.94 0.02
N LYS A 101 -13.06 -3.01 0.35
CA LYS A 101 -12.56 -1.97 -0.55
C LYS A 101 -11.09 -2.23 -0.87
N LYS A 102 -10.64 -1.73 -2.02
CA LYS A 102 -9.21 -1.74 -2.34
C LYS A 102 -8.44 -0.84 -1.37
N GLY A 103 -7.44 -1.41 -0.70
CA GLY A 103 -6.51 -0.67 0.17
C GLY A 103 -5.15 -0.43 -0.49
N LYS A 104 -4.24 0.20 0.25
CA LYS A 104 -2.82 0.33 -0.10
C LYS A 104 -1.92 -0.05 1.09
N GLN A 105 -0.66 -0.37 0.80
CA GLN A 105 0.35 -0.65 1.83
C GLN A 105 0.57 0.54 2.78
N SER A 106 0.55 1.76 2.23
CA SER A 106 0.72 3.02 2.97
C SER A 106 -0.35 3.27 4.03
N ASP A 107 -1.48 2.58 3.93
CA ASP A 107 -2.60 2.74 4.84
C ASP A 107 -2.47 1.84 6.08
N LEU A 108 -1.50 0.92 6.08
CA LEU A 108 -1.23 0.03 7.21
C LEU A 108 -0.63 0.84 8.37
N GLN A 109 -1.16 0.59 9.57
CA GLN A 109 -0.71 1.25 10.79
C GLN A 109 -0.58 0.23 11.92
N LYS A 110 0.31 0.51 12.87
CA LYS A 110 0.41 -0.27 14.11
C LYS A 110 -0.93 -0.19 14.86
N GLY A 111 -1.32 -1.29 15.49
CA GLY A 111 -2.61 -1.42 16.18
C GLY A 111 -3.78 -1.83 15.29
N PHE A 112 -3.65 -1.79 13.96
CA PHE A 112 -4.72 -2.28 13.09
C PHE A 112 -4.89 -3.79 13.21
N ARG A 113 -6.14 -4.24 13.22
CA ARG A 113 -6.46 -5.66 13.11
C ARG A 113 -6.33 -6.09 11.67
N VAL A 114 -5.62 -7.19 11.45
CA VAL A 114 -5.30 -7.70 10.11
C VAL A 114 -5.51 -9.20 10.00
N LYS A 115 -5.91 -9.61 8.80
CA LYS A 115 -5.96 -11.00 8.36
C LYS A 115 -5.04 -11.14 7.15
N VAL A 116 -4.10 -12.07 7.23
CA VAL A 116 -3.09 -12.29 6.20
C VAL A 116 -3.28 -13.66 5.59
N TRP A 117 -3.37 -13.72 4.26
CA TRP A 117 -3.28 -14.96 3.49
C TRP A 117 -1.93 -15.01 2.83
N SER A 118 -1.16 -16.05 3.14
CA SER A 118 0.21 -16.19 2.66
C SER A 118 0.26 -17.05 1.41
N VAL A 119 1.33 -16.88 0.63
CA VAL A 119 1.66 -17.73 -0.51
C VAL A 119 3.07 -18.26 -0.39
N GLY A 120 3.28 -19.45 -0.92
CA GLY A 120 4.56 -20.14 -0.85
C GLY A 120 4.79 -20.84 0.48
N GLU A 121 6.06 -21.12 0.76
CA GLU A 121 6.47 -21.80 1.97
C GLU A 121 6.32 -20.92 3.21
N ILE A 122 6.01 -21.56 4.33
CA ILE A 122 5.98 -20.95 5.65
C ILE A 122 7.17 -21.52 6.39
N LEU A 123 8.11 -20.65 6.78
CA LEU A 123 9.26 -21.07 7.56
C LEU A 123 8.82 -21.20 9.02
N GLU A 124 8.92 -22.42 9.55
CA GLU A 124 8.53 -22.79 10.92
C GLU A 124 9.56 -22.32 11.96
N SER A 125 9.80 -21.02 12.02
CA SER A 125 10.58 -20.35 13.08
C SER A 125 9.68 -19.57 14.03
N TYR A 126 10.24 -18.99 15.09
CA TYR A 126 9.50 -18.11 16.00
C TYR A 126 10.15 -16.72 16.07
N PRO A 127 9.49 -15.65 15.59
CA PRO A 127 8.21 -15.65 14.86
C PRO A 127 8.32 -16.34 13.49
N PHE A 128 7.23 -16.95 13.02
CA PHE A 128 7.25 -17.64 11.72
C PHE A 128 7.40 -16.63 10.59
N GLN A 129 7.93 -17.06 9.45
CA GLN A 129 8.17 -16.16 8.32
C GLN A 129 7.41 -16.62 7.08
N THR A 130 6.82 -15.68 6.35
CA THR A 130 6.11 -15.98 5.10
C THR A 130 5.91 -14.73 4.24
N THR A 131 5.36 -14.90 3.04
CA THR A 131 5.04 -13.83 2.09
C THR A 131 3.54 -13.67 1.95
N ALA A 132 3.03 -12.43 2.09
CA ALA A 132 1.61 -12.15 1.96
C ALA A 132 1.15 -12.13 0.50
N LYS A 133 0.05 -12.82 0.23
CA LYS A 133 -0.75 -12.65 -1.00
C LYS A 133 -1.86 -11.64 -0.83
N TYR A 134 -2.59 -11.74 0.28
CA TYR A 134 -3.65 -10.80 0.64
C TYR A 134 -3.45 -10.30 2.06
N VAL A 135 -3.59 -9.00 2.26
CA VAL A 135 -3.66 -8.35 3.57
C VAL A 135 -5.00 -7.64 3.65
N VAL A 136 -5.90 -8.16 4.48
CA VAL A 136 -7.16 -7.50 4.84
C VAL A 136 -6.93 -6.80 6.17
N TYR A 137 -7.26 -5.51 6.25
CA TYR A 137 -7.18 -4.76 7.51
C TYR A 137 -8.48 -4.02 7.84
N GLU A 138 -8.74 -3.91 9.13
CA GLU A 138 -9.87 -3.17 9.70
C GLU A 138 -9.31 -1.91 10.38
N LYS A 139 -9.84 -0.74 9.99
CA LYS A 139 -9.49 0.51 10.66
C LYS A 139 -10.11 0.48 12.06
N VAL A 140 -9.29 0.42 13.09
CA VAL A 140 -9.75 0.61 14.46
C VAL A 140 -10.08 2.09 14.60
N GLN A 141 -11.35 2.42 14.82
CA GLN A 141 -11.73 3.80 15.14
C GLN A 141 -11.02 4.16 16.46
N PRO A 142 -10.29 5.29 16.51
CA PRO A 142 -9.61 5.74 17.72
C PRO A 142 -10.59 5.99 18.87
#